data_AF-A0A9X2Y9M6-F1
#
_entry.id   AF-A0A9X2Y9M6-F1
#
_cell.length_a   1.000
_cell.length_b   1.000
_cell.length_c   1.000
_cell.angle_alpha   90.00
_cell.angle_beta   90.00
_cell.angle_gamma   90.00
#
_symmetry.space_group_name_H-M   'P 1'
#
loop_
_entity.id
_entity.type
_entity.pdbx_description
1 polymer ?
#
loop_
_entity_poly.entity_id
_entity_poly.type
_entity_poly.pdbx_seq_one_letter_code
_entity_poly.pdbx_strand_id
1 'polypeptide(L)' 'TALQAAVALQAAVAAAVSSGATGLEAAVLVGGAGDDAGVAAVRELSPGAAVIVTDRAGTVTA' A
#
# COMPACT_ATOMS: atom_id res chain seq x y z
N THR A 1 -18.82 -14.63 -6.91
CA THR A 1 -18.11 -13.35 -6.77
C THR A 1 -17.36 -13.37 -5.46
N ALA A 2 -16.06 -13.67 -5.48
CA ALA A 2 -15.25 -13.63 -4.27
C ALA A 2 -15.23 -12.19 -3.77
N LEU A 3 -15.65 -11.96 -2.53
CA LEU A 3 -15.39 -10.70 -1.85
C LEU A 3 -13.87 -10.64 -1.68
N GLN A 4 -13.17 -9.91 -2.55
CA GLN A 4 -11.73 -9.70 -2.44
C GLN A 4 -11.49 -9.11 -1.04
N ALA A 5 -10.94 -9.88 -0.11
CA ALA A 5 -10.49 -9.33 1.16
C ALA A 5 -9.51 -8.20 0.82
N ALA A 6 -9.81 -6.97 1.21
CA ALA A 6 -8.96 -5.84 0.87
C ALA A 6 -7.56 -6.10 1.44
N VAL A 7 -6.60 -6.35 0.56
CA VAL A 7 -5.18 -6.33 0.89
C VAL A 7 -4.87 -4.99 1.55
N ALA A 8 -4.10 -4.99 2.63
CA ALA A 8 -4.03 -3.87 3.59
C ALA A 8 -3.73 -2.52 2.92
N LEU A 9 -2.93 -2.53 1.85
CA LEU A 9 -2.55 -1.33 1.12
C LEU A 9 -3.70 -0.74 0.30
N GLN A 10 -4.62 -1.54 -0.25
CA GLN A 10 -5.81 -1.04 -0.96
C GLN A 10 -6.78 -0.32 -0.02
N ALA A 11 -6.98 -0.85 1.19
CA ALA A 11 -7.81 -0.17 2.19
C ALA A 11 -7.19 1.17 2.62
N ALA A 12 -5.87 1.23 2.76
CA ALA A 12 -5.14 2.46 3.08
C ALA A 12 -5.28 3.51 1.96
N VAL A 13 -5.13 3.11 0.69
CA VAL A 13 -5.33 4.02 -0.46
C VAL A 13 -6.76 4.55 -0.50
N ALA A 14 -7.76 3.69 -0.30
CA ALA A 14 -9.16 4.12 -0.26
C ALA A 14 -9.41 5.16 0.86
N ALA A 15 -8.83 4.96 2.05
CA ALA A 15 -8.91 5.92 3.14
C ALA A 15 -8.24 7.25 2.81
N ALA A 16 -7.06 7.24 2.19
CA ALA A 16 -6.34 8.45 1.77
C ALA A 16 -7.15 9.26 0.73
N VAL A 17 -7.74 8.59 -0.26
CA VAL A 17 -8.60 9.26 -1.25
C VAL A 17 -9.86 9.83 -0.57
N SER A 18 -10.44 9.08 0.37
CA SER A 18 -11.58 9.57 1.15
C SER A 18 -11.26 10.79 2.00
N SER A 19 -10.00 10.99 2.41
CA SER A 19 -9.56 12.20 3.10
C SER A 19 -9.22 13.36 2.15
N GLY A 20 -9.35 13.17 0.84
CA GLY A 20 -9.01 14.17 -0.17
C GLY A 20 -7.52 14.23 -0.53
N ALA A 21 -6.73 13.21 -0.17
CA ALA A 21 -5.34 13.14 -0.61
C ALA A 21 -5.29 13.00 -2.14
N THR A 22 -4.49 13.85 -2.79
CA THR A 22 -4.28 13.83 -4.24
C THR A 22 -3.05 13.00 -4.64
N GLY A 23 -2.25 12.58 -3.67
CA GLY A 23 -1.05 11.77 -3.86
C GLY A 23 -0.47 11.27 -2.54
N LEU A 24 0.57 10.45 -2.65
CA LEU A 24 1.33 9.83 -1.57
C LEU A 24 2.83 10.03 -1.85
N GLU A 25 3.61 10.45 -0.86
CA GLU A 25 5.07 10.44 -0.99
C GLU A 25 5.63 9.04 -0.70
N ALA A 26 4.98 8.28 0.19
CA ALA A 26 5.37 6.94 0.56
C ALA A 26 4.20 6.11 1.10
N ALA A 27 4.34 4.78 1.05
CA ALA A 27 3.48 3.81 1.70
C ALA A 27 4.32 2.71 2.36
N VAL A 28 3.92 2.30 3.56
CA VAL A 28 4.62 1.25 4.33
C VAL A 28 3.68 0.06 4.54
N LEU A 29 4.15 -1.14 4.18
CA LEU A 29 3.47 -2.41 4.44
C LEU A 29 4.27 -3.21 5.47
N VAL A 30 3.67 -3.47 6.64
CA VAL A 30 4.31 -4.20 7.74
C VAL A 30 3.81 -5.63 7.80
N GLY A 31 4.73 -6.59 7.84
CA GLY A 31 4.44 -8.03 7.88
C GLY A 31 3.76 -8.57 6.62
N GLY A 32 3.78 -7.81 5.53
CA GLY A 32 3.29 -8.21 4.22
C GLY A 32 4.42 -8.62 3.26
N ALA A 33 4.09 -8.74 1.98
CA ALA A 33 5.04 -9.10 0.92
C ALA A 33 5.12 -8.00 -0.15
N GLY A 34 6.25 -7.93 -0.86
CA GLY A 34 6.51 -6.93 -1.91
C GLY A 34 5.59 -7.02 -3.13
N ASP A 35 4.96 -8.18 -3.32
CA ASP A 35 4.01 -8.48 -4.40
C ASP A 35 2.54 -8.26 -3.98
N ASP A 36 2.29 -7.56 -2.86
CA ASP A 36 0.94 -7.20 -2.43
C ASP A 36 0.18 -6.45 -3.54
N ALA A 37 -1.03 -6.90 -3.86
CA ALA A 37 -1.83 -6.35 -4.97
C ALA A 37 -2.16 -4.85 -4.78
N GLY A 38 -2.14 -4.34 -3.55
CA GLY A 38 -2.36 -2.93 -3.28
C GLY A 38 -1.17 -2.03 -3.63
N VAL A 39 0.01 -2.58 -3.96
CA VAL A 39 1.15 -1.80 -4.48
C VAL A 39 0.79 -1.13 -5.81
N ALA A 40 0.01 -1.82 -6.65
CA ALA A 40 -0.50 -1.25 -7.89
C ALA A 40 -1.40 -0.02 -7.62
N ALA A 41 -2.24 -0.08 -6.57
CA ALA A 41 -3.10 1.05 -6.20
C ALA A 41 -2.30 2.27 -5.73
N VAL A 42 -1.20 2.06 -5.00
CA VAL A 42 -0.29 3.15 -4.60
C VAL A 42 0.35 3.79 -5.84
N ARG A 43 0.85 2.98 -6.78
CA ARG A 43 1.50 3.50 -7.98
C ARG A 43 0.55 4.17 -8.96
N GLU A 44 -0.72 3.75 -8.99
CA GLU A 44 -1.76 4.42 -9.75
C GLU A 44 -2.02 5.82 -9.22
N LEU A 45 -2.19 5.97 -7.90
CA LEU A 45 -2.40 7.28 -7.28
C LEU A 45 -1.12 8.15 -7.30
N SER A 46 0.06 7.53 -7.18
CA SER A 46 1.34 8.24 -7.09
C SER A 46 2.48 7.37 -7.64
N PRO A 47 2.81 7.52 -8.95
CA PRO A 47 3.80 6.69 -9.62
C PRO A 47 5.21 6.72 -8.98
N GLY A 48 5.55 7.87 -8.38
CA GLY A 48 6.84 8.10 -7.71
C GLY A 48 6.87 7.78 -6.21
N ALA A 49 5.77 7.30 -5.62
CA ALA A 49 5.73 7.01 -4.19
C ALA A 49 6.71 5.89 -3.82
N ALA A 50 7.43 6.07 -2.72
CA ALA A 50 8.23 5.00 -2.14
C ALA A 50 7.31 3.93 -1.54
N VAL A 51 7.54 2.66 -1.86
CA VAL A 51 6.83 1.54 -1.23
C VAL A 51 7.84 0.76 -0.41
N ILE A 52 7.64 0.76 0.90
CA ILE A 52 8.54 0.14 1.86
C ILE A 52 7.83 -1.07 2.45
N VAL A 53 8.38 -2.26 2.25
CA VAL A 53 7.88 -3.48 2.90
C VAL A 53 8.82 -3.86 4.02
N THR A 54 8.25 -4.21 5.16
CA THR A 54 8.98 -4.63 6.34
C THR A 54 8.42 -5.93 6.89
N ASP A 55 9.25 -6.71 7.57
CA ASP A 55 8.77 -7.76 8.46
C ASP A 55 8.13 -7.17 9.74
N ARG A 56 7.61 -8.02 10.64
CA ARG A 56 7.02 -7.53 11.91
C ARG A 56 8.05 -6.99 12.92
N ALA A 57 9.34 -7.21 12.69
CA ALA A 57 10.42 -6.64 13.49
C ALA A 57 10.89 -5.27 12.95
N GLY A 58 10.36 -4.82 11.81
CA GLY A 58 10.72 -3.56 11.16
C GLY A 58 11.93 -3.67 10.22
N THR A 59 12.41 -4.88 9.93
CA THR A 59 13.47 -5.08 8.94
C THR A 59 12.90 -4.88 7.54
N VAL A 60 13.54 -4.04 6.72
CA VAL A 60 13.14 -3.82 5.33
C VAL A 60 13.37 -5.10 4.53
N THR A 61 12.30 -5.64 3.95
CA THR A 61 12.31 -6.79 3.06
C THR A 61 12.15 -6.27 1.64
N ALA A 62 13.24 -6.32 0.87
CA ALA A 62 13.31 -5.79 -0.50
C ALA A 62 12.22 -6.33 -1.43
#